data_AF-A0A9P7EIE4-F1
#
_entry.id   AF-A0A9P7EIE4-F1
#
_cell.length_a   1.000
_cell.length_b   1.000
_cell.length_c   1.000
_cell.angle_alpha   90.00
_cell.angle_beta   90.00
_cell.angle_gamma   90.00
#
_symmetry.space_group_name_H-M   'P 1'
#
loop_
_entity.id
_entity.type
_entity.pdbx_description
1 polymer ?
#
loop_
_entity_poly.entity_id
_entity_poly.type
_entity_poly.pdbx_seq_one_letter_code
_entity_poly.pdbx_strand_id
1 'polypeptide(L)'
;FPDHFFQHWNGYNVMPPLHDPVPVGALCPQFYGYYTPDDPTDGTSRPNYLSPILLLEYCGSEIDPDELCVDDKQECASFVFRFHHAGWLHESFAARNILWQQGKPTEWPIQRPYSTKSFRLIDFGRSKKLDSSLTRANEEDTALRLLHLLHHAS
;
A
#
# COMPACT_ATOMS: atom_id res chain seq x y z
N PHE A 1 -8.31 8.98 -2.44
CA PHE A 1 -8.23 8.47 -1.06
C PHE A 1 -8.00 9.63 -0.10
N PRO A 2 -8.19 9.45 1.22
CA PRO A 2 -7.84 10.47 2.22
C PRO A 2 -6.34 10.80 2.21
N ASP A 3 -5.98 12.06 2.52
CA ASP A 3 -4.60 12.53 2.46
C ASP A 3 -3.64 11.72 3.36
N HIS A 4 -4.13 11.24 4.50
CA HIS A 4 -3.31 10.51 5.46
C HIS A 4 -2.81 9.15 4.93
N PHE A 5 -3.36 8.61 3.84
CA PHE A 5 -2.80 7.43 3.19
C PHE A 5 -1.43 7.69 2.56
N PHE A 6 -1.15 8.93 2.19
CA PHE A 6 0.08 9.33 1.52
C PHE A 6 1.09 9.95 2.50
N GLN A 7 0.72 10.18 3.75
CA GLN A 7 1.57 10.93 4.68
C GLN A 7 2.52 10.02 5.45
N HIS A 8 3.74 10.50 5.66
CA HIS A 8 4.72 9.87 6.55
C HIS A 8 4.59 10.48 7.94
N TRP A 9 4.04 9.72 8.88
CA TRP A 9 3.99 10.12 10.28
C TRP A 9 5.15 9.47 11.04
N ASN A 10 5.58 10.11 12.12
CA ASN A 10 6.48 9.49 13.08
C ASN A 10 5.65 8.77 14.17
N GLY A 11 6.25 7.77 14.80
CA GLY A 11 5.62 7.00 15.86
C GLY A 11 4.99 5.70 15.37
N TYR A 12 4.18 5.12 16.26
CA TYR A 12 3.62 3.79 16.10
C TYR A 12 2.10 3.80 16.34
N ASN A 13 1.39 2.92 15.65
CA ASN A 13 -0.02 2.64 15.88
C ASN A 13 -0.20 1.21 16.40
N VAL A 14 -1.16 1.03 17.30
CA VAL A 14 -1.65 -0.28 17.72
C VAL A 14 -3.01 -0.48 17.04
N MET A 15 -3.11 -1.53 16.22
CA MET A 15 -4.25 -1.74 15.32
C MET A 15 -4.85 -3.12 15.55
N PRO A 16 -5.83 -3.26 16.48
CA PRO A 16 -6.51 -4.54 16.69
C PRO A 16 -6.98 -5.14 15.35
N PRO A 17 -6.74 -6.44 15.12
CA PRO A 17 -6.27 -7.46 16.07
C PRO A 17 -4.74 -7.55 16.26
N LEU A 18 -3.96 -6.69 15.59
CA LEU A 18 -2.52 -6.55 15.86
C LEU A 18 -2.34 -5.81 17.19
N HIS A 19 -1.74 -6.48 18.16
CA HIS A 19 -1.51 -5.93 19.49
C HIS A 19 -0.16 -5.24 19.65
N ASP A 20 0.79 -5.61 18.80
CA ASP A 20 2.12 -5.01 18.80
C ASP A 20 2.11 -3.70 17.99
N PRO A 21 2.93 -2.71 18.39
CA PRO A 21 3.01 -1.42 17.72
C PRO A 21 3.69 -1.53 16.35
N VAL A 22 3.05 -1.04 15.30
CA VAL A 22 3.60 -0.97 13.94
C VAL A 22 3.89 0.48 13.52
N PRO A 23 4.85 0.75 12.62
CA PRO A 23 5.15 2.12 12.19
C PRO A 23 3.97 2.80 11.47
N VAL A 24 3.75 4.08 11.76
CA VAL A 24 2.74 4.91 11.05
C VAL A 24 3.31 5.47 9.74
N GLY A 25 3.69 4.56 8.84
CA GLY A 25 4.16 4.90 7.49
C GLY A 25 3.03 5.24 6.50
N ALA A 26 3.37 5.85 5.37
CA ALA A 26 2.43 6.04 4.26
C ALA A 26 1.96 4.67 3.75
N LEU A 27 0.65 4.54 3.53
CA LEU A 27 0.01 3.33 3.02
C LEU A 27 0.12 3.27 1.49
N CYS A 28 -0.17 4.38 0.81
CA CYS A 28 -0.13 4.49 -0.65
C CYS A 28 1.19 5.12 -1.13
N PRO A 29 1.65 4.79 -2.36
CA PRO A 29 2.72 5.50 -3.04
C PRO A 29 2.41 6.99 -3.18
N GLN A 30 3.42 7.86 -3.11
CA GLN A 30 3.23 9.27 -3.48
C GLN A 30 2.72 9.39 -4.92
N PHE A 31 1.78 10.30 -5.15
CA PHE A 31 1.28 10.67 -6.47
C PHE A 31 1.97 11.94 -6.96
N TYR A 32 2.65 11.86 -8.10
CA TYR A 32 3.38 12.98 -8.69
C TYR A 32 2.67 13.63 -9.86
N GLY A 33 1.73 12.92 -10.50
CA GLY A 33 0.95 13.50 -11.59
C GLY A 33 0.21 12.46 -12.42
N TYR A 34 -0.73 12.98 -13.22
CA TYR A 34 -1.50 12.23 -14.20
C TYR A 34 -1.42 12.98 -15.51
N TYR A 35 -0.87 12.34 -16.53
CA TYR A 35 -0.66 12.94 -17.85
C TYR A 35 -1.55 12.25 -18.88
N THR A 36 -2.39 13.03 -19.54
CA THR A 36 -3.15 12.58 -20.70
C THR A 36 -2.47 13.16 -21.93
N PRO A 37 -2.00 12.35 -22.88
CA PRO A 37 -1.45 12.87 -24.12
C PRO A 37 -2.57 13.45 -24.97
N ASP A 38 -2.31 14.63 -25.54
CA ASP A 38 -3.15 15.22 -26.58
C ASP A 38 -2.89 14.54 -27.92
N ASP A 39 -3.89 14.51 -28.78
CA ASP A 39 -3.75 13.98 -30.13
C ASP A 39 -2.86 14.96 -30.92
N PRO A 40 -1.73 14.50 -31.47
CA PRO A 40 -0.81 15.39 -32.19
C PRO A 40 -1.43 16.02 -33.45
N THR A 41 -2.59 15.54 -33.91
CA THR A 41 -3.27 16.05 -35.11
C THR A 41 -4.24 17.21 -34.85
N ASP A 42 -4.91 17.24 -33.70
CA ASP A 42 -5.87 18.30 -33.36
C ASP A 42 -5.55 19.04 -32.06
N GLY A 43 -4.57 18.56 -31.28
CA GLY A 43 -4.09 19.14 -30.03
C GLY A 43 -5.15 19.31 -28.94
N THR A 44 -6.33 18.69 -29.09
CA THR A 44 -7.50 18.96 -28.24
C THR A 44 -8.24 17.70 -27.84
N SER A 45 -8.16 16.62 -28.63
CA SER A 45 -8.74 15.33 -28.31
C SER A 45 -7.69 14.38 -27.77
N ARG A 46 -8.13 13.36 -27.02
CA ARG A 46 -7.26 12.29 -26.57
C ARG A 46 -7.19 11.22 -27.67
N PRO A 47 -6.01 10.82 -28.15
CA PRO A 47 -5.91 9.80 -29.18
C PRO A 47 -6.34 8.45 -28.60
N ASN A 48 -7.18 7.73 -29.34
CA ASN A 48 -7.78 6.45 -28.90
C ASN A 48 -6.76 5.35 -28.61
N TYR A 49 -5.52 5.49 -29.09
CA TYR A 49 -4.45 4.50 -28.94
C TYR A 49 -3.48 4.82 -27.78
N LEU A 50 -3.54 6.01 -27.17
CA LEU A 50 -2.70 6.35 -26.03
C LEU A 50 -3.47 6.27 -24.71
N SER A 51 -2.92 5.47 -23.81
CA SER A 51 -3.35 5.41 -22.42
C SER A 51 -2.77 6.57 -21.63
N PRO A 52 -3.48 7.07 -20.60
CA PRO A 52 -2.95 8.09 -19.72
C PRO A 52 -1.79 7.50 -18.91
N ILE A 53 -0.83 8.34 -18.57
CA ILE A 53 0.34 7.98 -17.78
C ILE A 53 0.09 8.43 -16.34
N LEU A 54 0.25 7.49 -15.41
CA LEU A 54 0.18 7.75 -13.97
C LEU A 54 1.60 7.74 -13.40
N LEU A 55 2.03 8.86 -12.81
CA LEU A 55 3.36 8.98 -12.22
C LEU A 55 3.28 8.82 -10.69
N LEU A 56 3.91 7.75 -10.19
CA LEU A 56 3.91 7.37 -8.78
C LEU A 56 5.33 7.20 -8.23
N GLU A 57 5.45 7.22 -6.91
CA GLU A 57 6.63 6.78 -6.17
C GLU A 57 7.14 5.42 -6.63
N TYR A 58 8.45 5.31 -6.88
CA TYR A 58 9.09 4.00 -7.01
C TYR A 58 9.22 3.37 -5.62
N CYS A 59 8.54 2.24 -5.42
CA CYS A 59 8.40 1.58 -4.13
C CYS A 59 9.26 0.31 -3.99
N GLY A 60 10.10 0.00 -4.99
CA GLY A 60 10.95 -1.19 -4.99
C GLY A 60 10.28 -2.43 -5.57
N SER A 61 10.41 -3.55 -4.86
CA SER A 61 10.03 -4.88 -5.33
C SER A 61 8.88 -5.46 -4.51
N GLU A 62 8.18 -6.42 -5.07
CA GLU A 62 7.11 -7.17 -4.38
C GLU A 62 7.68 -7.86 -3.14
N ILE A 63 6.87 -7.97 -2.08
CA ILE A 63 7.27 -8.75 -0.90
C ILE A 63 7.27 -10.25 -1.22
N ASP A 64 8.15 -10.98 -0.54
CA ASP A 64 8.01 -12.41 -0.33
C ASP A 64 7.64 -12.65 1.14
N PRO A 65 6.41 -13.10 1.47
CA PRO A 65 6.00 -13.36 2.85
C PRO A 65 6.90 -14.33 3.62
N ASP A 66 7.62 -15.22 2.94
CA ASP A 66 8.52 -16.18 3.57
C ASP A 66 9.86 -15.55 3.99
N GLU A 67 10.27 -14.46 3.33
CA GLU A 67 11.50 -13.72 3.63
C GLU A 67 11.30 -12.57 4.65
N LEU A 68 10.04 -12.26 4.99
CA LEU A 68 9.72 -11.21 5.95
C LEU A 68 9.90 -11.66 7.41
N CYS A 69 10.48 -10.78 8.23
CA CYS A 69 10.48 -10.96 9.68
C CYS A 69 9.07 -10.72 10.26
N VAL A 70 8.89 -11.00 11.56
CA VAL A 70 7.57 -10.85 12.21
C VAL A 70 7.11 -9.39 12.18
N ASP A 71 8.00 -8.43 12.46
CA ASP A 71 7.66 -7.01 12.46
C ASP A 71 7.25 -6.52 11.06
N ASP A 72 7.97 -6.96 10.02
CA ASP A 72 7.65 -6.65 8.62
C ASP A 72 6.24 -7.18 8.24
N LYS A 73 5.93 -8.41 8.66
CA LYS A 73 4.62 -9.05 8.42
C LYS A 73 3.50 -8.26 9.08
N GLN A 74 3.70 -7.84 10.32
CA GLN A 74 2.71 -7.04 11.03
C GLN A 74 2.54 -5.66 10.40
N GLU A 75 3.61 -4.99 9.98
CA GLU A 75 3.53 -3.72 9.26
C GLU A 75 2.73 -3.87 7.95
N CYS A 76 2.99 -4.93 7.18
CA CYS A 76 2.25 -5.22 5.95
C CYS A 76 0.77 -5.51 6.23
N ALA A 77 0.46 -6.29 7.27
CA ALA A 77 -0.92 -6.58 7.66
C ALA A 77 -1.65 -5.32 8.12
N SER A 78 -0.94 -4.39 8.77
CA SER A 78 -1.49 -3.11 9.21
C SER A 78 -2.07 -2.28 8.06
N PHE A 79 -1.60 -2.47 6.82
CA PHE A 79 -2.12 -1.73 5.67
C PHE A 79 -3.59 -2.04 5.43
N VAL A 80 -3.98 -3.33 5.50
CA VAL A 80 -5.37 -3.76 5.32
C VAL A 80 -6.25 -3.16 6.42
N PHE A 81 -5.85 -3.32 7.68
CA PHE A 81 -6.61 -2.78 8.81
C PHE A 81 -6.75 -1.26 8.77
N ARG A 82 -5.69 -0.54 8.40
CA ARG A 82 -5.75 0.93 8.24
C ARG A 82 -6.63 1.35 7.07
N PHE A 83 -6.54 0.64 5.93
CA PHE A 83 -7.38 0.90 4.76
C PHE A 83 -8.87 0.71 5.09
N HIS A 84 -9.18 -0.38 5.79
CA HIS A 84 -10.52 -0.72 6.25
C HIS A 84 -11.05 0.27 7.29
N HIS A 85 -10.22 0.68 8.26
CA HIS A 85 -10.60 1.67 9.26
C HIS A 85 -10.96 3.01 8.60
N ALA A 86 -10.27 3.40 7.54
CA ALA A 86 -10.60 4.59 6.75
C ALA A 86 -11.79 4.41 5.79
N GLY A 87 -12.48 3.26 5.84
CA GLY A 87 -13.73 2.98 5.12
C GLY A 87 -13.55 2.46 3.70
N TRP A 88 -12.41 1.82 3.38
CA TRP A 88 -12.11 1.28 2.06
C TRP A 88 -11.81 -0.22 2.10
N LEU A 89 -12.13 -0.93 1.02
CA LEU A 89 -11.72 -2.30 0.74
C LEU A 89 -10.80 -2.33 -0.47
N HIS A 90 -9.78 -3.17 -0.47
CA HIS A 90 -8.82 -3.26 -1.57
C HIS A 90 -9.35 -4.10 -2.73
N GLU A 91 -10.00 -5.23 -2.44
CA GLU A 91 -10.62 -6.21 -3.37
C GLU A 91 -9.63 -6.98 -4.28
N SER A 92 -8.34 -6.88 -3.98
CA SER A 92 -7.27 -7.57 -4.72
C SER A 92 -6.01 -7.75 -3.89
N PHE A 93 -6.15 -7.83 -2.56
CA PHE A 93 -5.02 -7.95 -1.65
C PHE A 93 -4.18 -9.21 -1.93
N ALA A 94 -2.89 -9.03 -2.18
CA ALA A 94 -1.94 -10.08 -2.52
C ALA A 94 -0.50 -9.60 -2.30
N ALA A 95 0.47 -10.53 -2.17
CA ALA A 95 1.89 -10.19 -1.97
C ALA A 95 2.45 -9.26 -3.05
N ARG A 96 2.11 -9.52 -4.32
CA ARG A 96 2.48 -8.66 -5.47
C ARG A 96 2.00 -7.21 -5.36
N ASN A 97 0.95 -6.97 -4.57
CA ASN A 97 0.36 -5.65 -4.38
C ASN A 97 0.94 -4.93 -3.16
N ILE A 98 1.95 -5.50 -2.50
CA ILE A 98 2.73 -4.84 -1.46
C ILE A 98 4.16 -4.74 -1.95
N LEU A 99 4.62 -3.51 -2.14
CA LEU A 99 5.99 -3.24 -2.54
C LEU A 99 6.82 -2.81 -1.35
N TRP A 100 8.11 -3.11 -1.38
CA TRP A 100 9.06 -2.67 -0.38
C TRP A 100 10.36 -2.18 -1.02
N GLN A 101 10.96 -1.19 -0.37
CA GLN A 101 12.33 -0.77 -0.66
C GLN A 101 13.10 -0.49 0.63
N GLN A 102 14.41 -0.47 0.49
CA GLN A 102 15.31 -0.13 1.58
C GLN A 102 15.34 1.39 1.82
N GLY A 103 15.00 1.82 3.03
CA GLY A 103 14.90 3.23 3.42
C GLY A 103 13.71 3.97 2.82
N LYS A 104 13.47 5.20 3.28
CA LYS A 104 12.40 6.03 2.73
C LYS A 104 12.77 6.60 1.35
N PRO A 105 11.78 6.94 0.50
CA PRO A 105 12.04 7.56 -0.81
C PRO A 105 12.81 8.86 -0.73
N THR A 106 12.61 9.61 0.35
CA THR A 106 13.24 10.92 0.61
C THR A 106 14.66 10.79 1.17
N GLU A 107 15.12 9.59 1.50
CA GLU A 107 16.47 9.36 1.99
C GLU A 107 17.49 9.29 0.84
N TRP A 108 18.69 9.82 1.12
CA TRP A 108 19.80 9.80 0.18
C TRP A 108 20.26 8.36 -0.10
N PRO A 109 20.62 8.03 -1.36
CA PRO A 109 21.02 6.66 -1.72
C PRO A 109 22.12 6.05 -0.84
N ILE A 110 23.06 6.85 -0.35
CA ILE A 110 24.16 6.38 0.50
C ILE A 110 23.72 5.98 1.91
N GLN A 111 22.57 6.49 2.39
CA GLN A 111 22.03 6.19 3.72
C GLN A 111 21.14 4.95 3.71
N ARG A 112 20.46 4.70 2.58
CA ARG A 112 19.46 3.63 2.44
C ARG A 112 19.94 2.27 2.95
N PRO A 113 21.16 1.77 2.65
CA PRO A 113 21.58 0.43 3.07
C PRO A 113 21.52 0.18 4.59
N TYR A 114 21.49 1.23 5.41
CA TYR A 114 21.46 1.15 6.87
C TYR A 114 20.08 1.44 7.48
N SER A 115 19.11 1.80 6.65
CA SER A 115 17.77 2.19 7.10
C SER A 115 16.88 0.95 7.34
N THR A 116 15.65 1.16 7.78
CA THR A 116 14.63 0.09 7.82
C THR A 116 13.96 -0.06 6.46
N LYS A 117 13.23 -1.16 6.26
CA LYS A 117 12.36 -1.33 5.09
C LYS A 117 11.24 -0.28 5.11
N SER A 118 10.77 0.09 3.92
CA SER A 118 9.61 0.96 3.73
C SER A 118 8.65 0.27 2.77
N PHE A 119 7.42 0.02 3.21
CA PHE A 119 6.40 -0.70 2.46
C PHE A 119 5.33 0.24 1.86
N ARG A 120 4.71 -0.16 0.75
CA ARG A 120 3.54 0.51 0.13
C ARG A 120 2.54 -0.52 -0.40
N LEU A 121 1.25 -0.24 -0.22
CA LEU A 121 0.16 -0.97 -0.87
C LEU A 121 -0.10 -0.35 -2.25
N ILE A 122 -0.29 -1.16 -3.28
CA ILE A 122 -0.50 -0.72 -4.68
C ILE A 122 -1.68 -1.44 -5.33
N ASP A 123 -2.00 -1.04 -6.57
CA ASP A 123 -3.05 -1.66 -7.40
C ASP A 123 -4.48 -1.46 -6.85
N PHE A 124 -4.83 -0.20 -6.63
CA PHE A 124 -6.14 0.22 -6.13
C PHE A 124 -7.26 0.21 -7.18
N GLY A 125 -7.04 -0.38 -8.36
CA GLY A 125 -7.98 -0.33 -9.48
C GLY A 125 -9.32 -1.00 -9.21
N ARG A 126 -9.38 -1.87 -8.19
CA ARG A 126 -10.58 -2.57 -7.73
C ARG A 126 -11.10 -2.09 -6.38
N SER A 127 -10.40 -1.15 -5.75
CA SER A 127 -10.75 -0.70 -4.42
C SER A 127 -12.09 0.02 -4.41
N LYS A 128 -12.87 -0.21 -3.36
CA LYS A 128 -14.21 0.35 -3.20
C LYS A 128 -14.45 0.82 -1.78
N LYS A 129 -15.49 1.62 -1.57
CA LYS A 129 -15.92 1.97 -0.21
C LYS A 129 -16.44 0.72 0.48
N LEU A 130 -16.12 0.60 1.76
CA LEU A 130 -16.62 -0.48 2.61
C LEU A 130 -18.15 -0.41 2.70
N ASP A 131 -18.81 -1.52 2.39
CA ASP A 131 -20.26 -1.68 2.35
C ASP A 131 -20.79 -2.66 3.41
N SER A 132 -20.00 -3.68 3.77
CA SER A 132 -20.40 -4.78 4.64
C SER A 132 -19.26 -5.23 5.55
N SER A 133 -19.59 -5.55 6.80
CA SER A 133 -18.62 -6.12 7.74
C SER A 133 -18.10 -7.50 7.31
N LEU A 134 -18.87 -8.24 6.48
CA LEU A 134 -18.47 -9.56 5.99
C LEU A 134 -17.35 -9.48 4.95
N THR A 135 -17.44 -8.54 4.01
CA THR A 135 -16.39 -8.34 2.98
C THR A 135 -15.09 -7.87 3.62
N ARG A 136 -15.18 -7.00 4.62
CA ARG A 136 -14.06 -6.63 5.49
C ARG A 136 -13.39 -7.82 6.15
N ALA A 137 -14.15 -8.64 6.87
CA ALA A 137 -13.61 -9.79 7.60
C ALA A 137 -12.92 -10.79 6.67
N ASN A 138 -13.48 -11.01 5.47
CA ASN A 138 -12.88 -11.91 4.47
C ASN A 138 -11.53 -11.40 3.93
N GLU A 139 -11.42 -10.10 3.64
CA GLU A 139 -10.16 -9.51 3.18
C GLU A 139 -9.11 -9.48 4.31
N GLU A 140 -9.53 -9.24 5.56
CA GLU A 140 -8.66 -9.33 6.74
C GLU A 140 -8.14 -10.76 6.98
N ASP A 141 -8.99 -11.79 6.89
CA ASP A 141 -8.56 -13.20 6.99
C ASP A 141 -7.59 -13.58 5.85
N THR A 142 -7.86 -13.09 4.63
CA THR A 142 -6.95 -13.27 3.47
C THR A 142 -5.58 -12.67 3.78
N ALA A 143 -5.54 -11.48 4.35
CA ALA A 143 -4.29 -10.81 4.70
C ALA A 143 -3.51 -11.53 5.80
N LEU A 144 -4.19 -11.95 6.87
CA LEU A 144 -3.58 -12.70 7.96
C LEU A 144 -3.03 -14.05 7.51
N ARG A 145 -3.73 -14.75 6.60
CA ARG A 145 -3.24 -16.00 5.99
C ARG A 145 -2.00 -15.75 5.15
N LEU A 146 -2.05 -14.78 4.25
CA LEU A 146 -0.95 -14.42 3.36
C LEU A 146 0.35 -14.12 4.14
N LEU A 147 0.23 -13.44 5.27
CA LEU A 147 1.37 -12.98 6.07
C LEU A 147 1.73 -13.92 7.23
N HIS A 148 1.10 -15.10 7.31
CA HIS A 148 1.34 -16.10 8.35
C HIS A 148 1.07 -15.61 9.79
N LEU A 149 0.04 -14.76 9.97
CA LEU A 149 -0.34 -14.13 11.25
C LEU A 149 -1.64 -14.69 11.86
N LEU A 150 -1.95 -15.96 11.60
CA LEU A 150 -3.20 -16.60 12.04
C LEU A 150 -3.44 -16.58 13.57
N HIS A 151 -2.41 -16.41 14.38
CA HIS A 151 -2.55 -16.27 15.84
C HIS A 151 -3.31 -15.00 16.26
N HIS A 152 -3.41 -13.99 15.38
CA HIS A 152 -4.20 -12.78 15.59
C HIS A 152 -5.66 -12.92 15.12
N ALA A 153 -6.09 -14.06 14.59
CA ALA A 153 -7.46 -14.24 14.06
C ALA A 153 -8.52 -14.53 15.15
N SER A 154 -8.30 -14.14 16.40
CA SER A 154 -9.13 -14.52 17.57
C SER A 154 -10.10 -13.43 17.99
#